data_AF-A0A859FH42-F1
#
_entry.id   AF-A0A859FH42-F1
#
_cell.length_a   1.000
_cell.length_b   1.000
_cell.length_c   1.000
_cell.angle_alpha   90.00
_cell.angle_beta   90.00
_cell.angle_gamma   90.00
#
_symmetry.space_group_name_H-M   'P 1'
#
loop_
_entity.id
_entity.type
_entity.pdbx_description
1 polymer ?
#
loop_
_entity_poly.entity_id
_entity_poly.type
_entity_poly.pdbx_seq_one_letter_code
_entity_poly.pdbx_strand_id
1 'polypeptide(L)'
;MARLRSFRGDFYEGTLVILDIAREFPLGEKYYSGVLLDEGKDPEYQWVSETDQRIVQGKESHMYVSPFLKPLGGRVGLGTKLRDILEKGPVHAHSLSDWK
;
A
#
# COMPACT_ATOMS: atom_id res chain seq x y z
N MET A 1 14.53 -8.66 -2.69
CA MET A 1 13.73 -8.60 -3.94
C MET A 1 12.33 -8.18 -3.52
N ALA A 2 11.91 -6.94 -3.78
CA ALA A 2 10.61 -6.46 -3.28
C ALA A 2 9.48 -7.14 -4.05
N ARG A 3 8.63 -7.90 -3.37
CA ARG A 3 7.45 -8.52 -3.95
C ARG A 3 6.27 -7.55 -3.84
N LEU A 4 5.55 -7.35 -4.94
CA LEU A 4 4.29 -6.62 -4.91
C LEU A 4 3.17 -7.61 -4.60
N ARG A 5 2.46 -7.38 -3.50
CA ARG A 5 1.27 -8.17 -3.11
C ARG A 5 0.06 -7.26 -3.21
N SER A 6 -1.07 -7.79 -3.66
CA SER A 6 -2.28 -6.99 -3.87
C SER A 6 -3.48 -7.70 -3.30
N PHE A 7 -4.26 -6.98 -2.51
CA PHE A 7 -5.38 -7.51 -1.76
C PHE A 7 -6.66 -6.78 -2.14
N ARG A 8 -7.77 -7.52 -2.10
CA ARG A 8 -9.13 -6.97 -2.16
C ARG A 8 -10.01 -7.76 -1.19
N GLY A 9 -10.97 -7.09 -0.56
CA GLY A 9 -11.92 -7.72 0.37
C GLY A 9 -13.29 -7.08 0.25
N ASP A 10 -14.32 -7.77 0.75
CA ASP A 10 -15.70 -7.28 0.68
C ASP A 10 -16.00 -6.21 1.76
N PHE A 11 -15.08 -6.02 2.71
CA PHE A 11 -15.19 -5.12 3.86
C PHE A 11 -14.49 -3.76 3.67
N TYR A 12 -13.88 -3.52 2.51
CA TYR A 12 -13.30 -2.22 2.16
C TYR A 12 -13.33 -2.00 0.65
N GLU A 13 -13.32 -0.75 0.22
CA GLU A 13 -13.26 -0.39 -1.19
C GLU A 13 -11.81 -0.25 -1.68
N GLY A 14 -11.60 -0.57 -2.94
CA GLY A 14 -10.29 -0.47 -3.60
C GLY A 14 -9.44 -1.74 -3.56
N THR A 15 -8.15 -1.58 -3.84
CA THR A 15 -7.13 -2.62 -3.85
C THR A 15 -5.94 -2.16 -3.03
N LEU A 16 -5.64 -2.89 -1.95
CA LEU A 16 -4.46 -2.63 -1.15
C LEU A 16 -3.24 -3.26 -1.81
N VAL A 17 -2.26 -2.46 -2.20
CA VAL A 17 -0.98 -2.90 -2.74
C VAL A 17 0.08 -2.80 -1.67
N ILE A 18 0.65 -3.93 -1.26
CA ILE A 18 1.81 -4.00 -0.38
C ILE A 18 3.07 -4.05 -1.22
N LEU A 19 3.94 -3.08 -0.98
CA LEU A 19 5.31 -3.01 -1.47
C LEU A 19 6.13 -3.63 -0.34
N ASP A 20 6.51 -4.91 -0.45
CA ASP A 20 7.13 -5.78 0.58
C ASP A 20 8.46 -5.25 1.16
N ILE A 21 8.37 -4.08 1.76
CA ILE A 21 9.38 -3.28 2.43
C ILE A 21 8.88 -3.23 3.86
N ALA A 22 9.32 -4.22 4.63
CA ALA A 22 8.98 -4.32 6.04
C ALA A 22 9.78 -3.29 6.85
N ARG A 23 9.13 -2.69 7.84
CA ARG A 23 9.79 -2.02 8.97
C ARG A 23 9.35 -2.71 10.26
N GLU A 24 10.33 -3.07 11.06
CA GLU A 24 10.10 -3.54 12.42
C GLU A 24 10.07 -2.32 13.35
N PHE A 25 9.02 -2.21 14.13
CA PHE A 25 8.91 -1.20 15.17
C PHE A 25 9.36 -1.78 16.53
N PRO A 26 9.73 -0.93 17.51
CA PRO A 26 10.42 -1.36 18.74
C PRO A 26 9.69 -2.42 19.59
N LEU A 27 8.39 -2.64 19.37
CA LEU A 27 7.57 -3.61 20.08
C LEU A 27 7.46 -4.98 19.38
N GLY A 28 8.25 -5.21 18.33
CA GLY A 28 8.20 -6.45 17.54
C GLY A 28 7.07 -6.49 16.51
N GLU A 29 6.34 -5.38 16.36
CA GLU A 29 5.30 -5.25 15.34
C GLU A 29 5.93 -4.96 13.96
N LYS A 30 5.48 -5.71 12.96
CA LYS A 30 5.94 -5.58 11.59
C LYS A 30 4.92 -4.81 10.76
N TYR A 31 5.39 -3.76 10.11
CA TYR A 31 4.59 -2.93 9.22
C TYR A 31 5.16 -2.99 7.81
N TYR A 32 4.29 -2.92 6.81
CA TYR A 32 4.66 -2.87 5.41
C TYR A 32 4.25 -1.51 4.82
N SER A 33 5.02 -1.06 3.83
CA SER A 33 4.57 0.04 2.98
C SER A 33 3.41 -0.43 2.10
N GLY A 34 2.25 0.18 2.30
CA GLY A 34 1.05 -0.07 1.51
C GLY A 34 0.63 1.15 0.71
N VAL A 35 -0.01 0.91 -0.43
CA VAL A 35 -0.70 1.92 -1.22
C VAL A 35 -2.12 1.43 -1.49
N LEU A 36 -3.12 2.22 -1.12
CA LEU A 36 -4.51 1.95 -1.46
C LEU A 36 -4.80 2.54 -2.83
N LEU A 37 -5.24 1.69 -3.75
CA LEU A 37 -5.73 2.07 -5.07
C LEU A 37 -7.25 2.05 -5.06
N ASP A 38 -7.87 3.19 -5.37
CA ASP A 38 -9.32 3.32 -5.44
C ASP A 38 -9.73 3.97 -6.76
N GLU A 39 -10.86 3.56 -7.31
CA GLU A 39 -11.30 4.01 -8.62
C GLU A 39 -11.68 5.50 -8.55
N GLY A 40 -11.05 6.30 -9.41
CA GLY A 40 -11.28 7.74 -9.47
C GLY A 40 -10.61 8.55 -8.34
N LYS A 41 -9.81 7.92 -7.48
CA LYS A 41 -9.00 8.62 -6.47
C LYS A 41 -7.51 8.50 -6.77
N ASP A 42 -6.73 9.44 -6.26
CA ASP A 42 -5.27 9.31 -6.28
C ASP A 42 -4.83 8.16 -5.34
N PRO A 43 -3.80 7.39 -5.70
CA PRO A 43 -3.25 6.35 -4.83
C PRO A 43 -2.77 6.92 -3.49
N GLU A 44 -3.18 6.28 -2.39
CA GLU A 44 -2.93 6.77 -1.03
C GLU A 44 -1.93 5.88 -0.28
N TYR A 45 -0.89 6.48 0.31
CA TYR A 45 0.14 5.76 1.06
C TYR A 45 -0.27 5.50 2.50
N GLN A 46 0.09 4.33 3.01
CA GLN A 46 -0.19 3.93 4.39
C GLN A 46 0.83 2.92 4.92
N TRP A 47 1.18 3.03 6.20
CA TRP A 47 1.83 1.94 6.93
C TRP A 47 0.78 0.90 7.32
N VAL A 48 1.03 -0.36 6.95
CA VAL A 48 0.06 -1.44 7.12
C VAL A 48 0.65 -2.48 8.05
N SER A 49 0.03 -2.69 9.21
CA SER A 49 0.41 -3.77 10.11
C SER A 49 0.29 -5.12 9.40
N GLU A 50 1.16 -6.08 9.72
CA GLU A 50 1.02 -7.46 9.26
C GLU A 50 -0.30 -8.12 9.68
N THR A 51 -0.92 -7.62 10.75
CA THR A 51 -2.21 -8.07 11.29
C THR A 51 -3.41 -7.28 10.76
N ASP A 52 -3.20 -6.35 9.80
CA ASP A 52 -4.27 -5.60 9.17
C ASP A 52 -5.29 -6.55 8.52
N GLN A 53 -6.57 -6.34 8.80
CA GLN A 53 -7.64 -7.22 8.32
C GLN A 53 -7.66 -7.30 6.78
N ARG A 54 -7.22 -6.25 6.07
CA ARG A 54 -7.09 -6.24 4.60
C ARG A 54 -6.05 -7.23 4.08
N ILE A 55 -5.01 -7.52 4.86
CA ILE A 55 -4.01 -8.56 4.56
C ILE A 55 -4.52 -9.93 5.02
N VAL A 56 -5.06 -10.02 6.24
CA VAL A 56 -5.45 -11.28 6.88
C VAL A 56 -6.69 -11.91 6.22
N GLN A 57 -7.71 -11.09 5.95
CA GLN A 57 -8.99 -11.54 5.39
C GLN A 57 -9.14 -11.22 3.89
N GLY A 58 -8.31 -10.32 3.37
CA GLY A 58 -8.34 -9.98 1.94
C GLY A 58 -7.87 -11.14 1.07
N LYS A 59 -8.44 -11.25 -0.12
CA LYS A 59 -7.97 -12.18 -1.15
C LYS A 59 -6.73 -11.58 -1.79
N GLU A 60 -5.65 -12.35 -1.88
CA GLU A 60 -4.43 -11.93 -2.57
C GLU A 60 -4.52 -12.28 -4.07
N SER A 61 -4.39 -11.29 -4.95
CA SER A 61 -4.23 -11.53 -6.39
C SER A 61 -3.58 -10.34 -7.08
N HIS A 62 -2.55 -10.62 -7.87
CA HIS A 62 -1.93 -9.61 -8.74
C HIS A 62 -2.91 -9.05 -9.78
N MET A 63 -4.00 -9.74 -10.10
CA MET A 63 -4.99 -9.27 -11.06
C MET A 63 -5.78 -8.06 -10.55
N TYR A 64 -5.81 -7.83 -9.23
CA TYR A 64 -6.56 -6.71 -8.66
C TYR A 64 -5.98 -5.34 -9.00
N VAL A 65 -4.73 -5.25 -9.46
CA VAL A 65 -4.17 -3.97 -9.95
C VAL A 65 -4.62 -3.63 -11.38
N SER A 66 -5.22 -4.59 -12.11
CA SER A 66 -5.55 -4.45 -13.53
C SER A 66 -6.44 -3.24 -13.85
N PRO A 67 -7.50 -2.95 -13.07
CA PRO A 67 -8.35 -1.78 -13.30
C PRO A 67 -7.57 -0.46 -13.28
N PHE A 68 -6.50 -0.40 -12.48
CA PHE A 68 -5.69 0.80 -12.28
C PHE A 68 -4.58 0.95 -13.32
N LEU A 69 -4.27 -0.09 -14.11
CA LEU A 69 -3.21 -0.02 -15.11
C LEU A 69 -3.52 1.02 -16.18
N LYS A 70 -4.69 0.96 -16.82
CA LYS A 70 -5.04 1.92 -17.89
C LYS A 70 -4.99 3.38 -17.43
N PRO A 71 -5.65 3.80 -16.34
CA PRO A 71 -5.62 5.19 -15.90
C PRO A 71 -4.23 5.65 -15.44
N LEU A 72 -3.38 4.73 -14.94
CA LEU A 72 -2.03 5.05 -14.46
C LEU A 72 -0.94 4.89 -15.52
N GLY A 73 -1.26 4.73 -16.81
CA GLY A 73 -0.23 4.62 -17.86
C GLY A 73 0.43 3.23 -17.96
N GLY A 74 -0.34 2.18 -17.67
CA GLY A 74 0.07 0.79 -17.72
C GLY A 74 0.91 0.36 -16.51
N ARG A 75 1.62 -0.76 -16.66
CA ARG A 75 2.49 -1.30 -15.60
C ARG A 75 3.64 -0.35 -15.25
N VAL A 76 4.22 0.29 -16.26
CA VAL A 76 5.32 1.24 -16.07
C VAL A 76 4.84 2.45 -15.29
N GLY A 77 3.72 3.06 -15.70
CA GLY A 77 3.21 4.24 -14.99
C GLY A 77 2.70 3.94 -13.58
N LEU A 78 2.08 2.78 -13.33
CA LEU A 78 1.81 2.30 -11.97
C LEU A 78 3.12 2.17 -11.16
N GLY A 79 4.14 1.54 -11.73
CA GLY A 79 5.45 1.40 -11.09
C GLY A 79 6.09 2.74 -10.75
N THR A 80 6.07 3.70 -11.67
CA THR A 80 6.56 5.07 -11.45
C THR A 80 5.77 5.77 -10.34
N LYS A 81 4.44 5.72 -10.36
CA LYS A 81 3.60 6.35 -9.34
C LYS A 81 3.84 5.76 -7.95
N LEU A 82 3.92 4.43 -7.84
CA LEU A 82 4.22 3.75 -6.56
C LEU A 82 5.62 4.11 -6.06
N ARG A 83 6.60 4.19 -6.96
CA ARG A 83 7.96 4.63 -6.64
C ARG A 83 7.99 6.07 -6.18
N ASP A 84 7.32 6.99 -6.88
CA ASP A 84 7.21 8.39 -6.49
C ASP A 84 6.59 8.54 -5.10
N ILE A 85 5.56 7.75 -4.79
CA ILE A 85 4.91 7.74 -3.48
C ILE A 85 5.87 7.26 -2.40
N LEU A 86 6.66 6.22 -2.67
CA LEU A 86 7.67 5.71 -1.74
C LEU A 86 8.83 6.70 -1.52
N GLU A 87 9.33 7.31 -2.60
CA GLU A 87 10.43 8.27 -2.55
C GLU A 87 10.01 9.59 -1.90
N LYS A 88 8.77 10.03 -2.15
CA LYS A 88 8.24 11.26 -1.53
C LYS A 88 7.77 11.02 -0.10
N GLY A 89 7.25 9.81 0.21
CA GLY A 89 6.78 9.39 1.53
C GLY A 89 5.81 10.40 2.19
N PRO A 90 5.26 10.10 3.38
CA PRO A 90 4.66 11.12 4.22
C PRO A 90 5.80 11.91 4.86
N VAL A 91 6.39 12.87 4.17
CA VAL A 91 7.43 13.73 4.78
C VAL A 91 6.83 14.94 5.52
N HIS A 92 5.52 15.21 5.50
CA HIS A 92 4.99 16.48 6.04
C HIS A 92 3.83 16.50 7.08
N ALA A 93 3.37 15.39 7.67
CA ALA A 93 2.59 15.38 8.94
C ALA A 93 2.28 13.91 9.31
N HIS A 94 2.53 13.34 10.48
CA HIS A 94 2.91 13.85 11.79
C HIS A 94 4.30 13.34 12.18
N SER A 95 4.99 14.20 12.92
CA SER A 95 6.05 13.80 13.83
C SER A 95 5.59 12.57 14.63
N LEU A 96 6.41 11.53 14.69
CA LEU A 96 6.27 10.39 15.61
C LEU A 96 6.52 10.82 17.08
N SER A 97 6.07 12.02 17.45
CA SER A 97 6.24 12.67 18.75
C SER A 97 4.93 12.73 19.55
N ASP A 98 3.80 12.31 18.98
CA ASP A 98 2.48 12.34 19.62
C ASP A 98 2.07 11.01 20.30
N TRP A 99 3.01 10.06 20.45
CA TRP A 99 2.81 8.86 21.27
C TRP A 99 3.64 8.93 22.56
N LYS A 100 3.27 9.87 23.44
CA LYS A 100 3.66 9.90 24.84
C LYS A 100 2.46 9.64 25.74
#